data_AF-A0A948VF71-F1
#
_entry.id   AF-A0A948VF71-F1
#
_cell.length_a   1.000
_cell.length_b   1.000
_cell.length_c   1.000
_cell.angle_alpha   90.00
_cell.angle_beta   90.00
_cell.angle_gamma   90.00
#
_symmetry.space_group_name_H-M   'P 1'
#
loop_
_entity.id
_entity.type
_entity.pdbx_description
1 polymer ?
#
loop_
_entity_poly.entity_id
_entity_poly.type
_entity_poly.pdbx_seq_one_letter_code
_entity_poly.pdbx_strand_id
1 'polypeptide(L)'
;MFESLKRKRGPRETENRPLEESQEAEVLENKGNGEQLVSLVDDLVEQRSASAATSVRSILKAAISSAEQIVDSVKIRAAEEAQQEAAKVIAEAKKEAEKIRGGGAPVQEETTENIISAVEEVAEEQIEEPAQAQEEVVARQEAETVQLPDETTEQAVEETVPQDKEPAAVEPVAEEREPEKAAQKEEKAEKKELEIVATKEESQSPYTGEVELIVEVPVEPTMVSKLYNYLQTTAEVKFVRTVGSWNKGSSITIALDKPIPLVSVLASKLPEANVVPEQPVGSGHVKGVVRRINISLKNK
;
A
#
# COMPACT_ATOMS: atom_id res chain seq x y z
N MET A 1 12.66 -33.37 -19.59
CA MET A 1 13.11 -34.19 -18.44
C MET A 1 13.08 -33.27 -17.24
N PHE A 2 12.14 -33.45 -16.30
CA PHE A 2 11.99 -32.57 -15.14
C PHE A 2 12.57 -33.26 -13.90
N GLU A 3 13.70 -32.74 -13.42
CA GLU A 3 14.29 -33.19 -12.15
C GLU A 3 13.44 -32.68 -10.98
N SER A 4 12.94 -33.64 -10.19
CA SER A 4 12.12 -33.38 -9.02
C SER A 4 13.01 -33.07 -7.81
N LEU A 5 13.12 -31.79 -7.46
CA LEU A 5 13.80 -31.33 -6.24
C LEU A 5 13.02 -31.76 -4.98
N LYS A 6 13.40 -32.91 -4.43
CA LYS A 6 12.98 -33.39 -3.12
C LYS A 6 13.56 -32.49 -2.02
N ARG A 7 12.74 -31.61 -1.44
CA ARG A 7 13.11 -30.87 -0.22
C ARG A 7 12.97 -31.78 1.00
N LYS A 8 14.13 -32.12 1.57
CA LYS A 8 14.38 -32.91 2.77
C LYS A 8 13.89 -32.12 4.00
N ARG A 9 12.81 -32.57 4.64
CA ARG A 9 12.36 -32.04 5.95
C ARG A 9 13.27 -32.59 7.05
N GLY A 10 13.92 -31.69 7.79
CA GLY A 10 14.70 -32.04 8.98
C GLY A 10 13.81 -32.29 10.21
N PRO A 11 14.31 -33.03 11.21
CA PRO A 11 13.57 -33.36 12.43
C PRO A 11 13.48 -32.15 13.37
N ARG A 12 12.30 -31.95 13.97
CA ARG A 12 12.10 -31.06 15.12
C ARG A 12 12.57 -31.79 16.37
N GLU A 13 13.63 -31.29 16.98
CA GLU A 13 14.03 -31.69 18.33
C GLU A 13 13.05 -31.07 19.34
N THR A 14 12.29 -31.94 19.99
CA THR A 14 11.51 -31.62 21.19
C THR A 14 12.43 -31.78 22.40
N GLU A 15 12.91 -30.67 22.93
CA GLU A 15 13.73 -30.65 24.14
C GLU A 15 12.80 -30.75 25.36
N ASN A 16 12.80 -31.95 25.97
CA ASN A 16 12.23 -32.22 27.27
C ASN A 16 13.04 -31.51 28.34
N ARG A 17 12.39 -30.70 29.19
CA ARG A 17 13.01 -30.19 30.43
C ARG A 17 12.35 -30.85 31.65
N PRO A 18 13.13 -31.46 32.55
CA PRO A 18 12.59 -32.25 33.65
C PRO A 18 11.99 -31.35 34.74
N LEU A 19 10.85 -31.83 35.25
CA LEU A 19 10.33 -31.52 36.57
C LEU A 19 11.29 -32.05 37.65
N GLU A 20 11.13 -31.47 38.84
CA GLU A 20 11.66 -31.87 40.15
C GLU A 20 12.88 -31.10 40.64
N GLU A 21 12.61 -30.19 41.57
CA GLU A 21 13.35 -30.18 42.84
C GLU A 21 12.41 -29.68 43.95
N SER A 22 11.84 -30.64 44.67
CA SER A 22 11.07 -30.43 45.89
C SER A 22 12.00 -29.95 46.99
N GLN A 23 12.00 -28.65 47.28
CA GLN A 23 12.62 -28.13 48.49
C GLN A 23 11.63 -28.24 49.65
N GLU A 24 11.88 -29.20 50.53
CA GLU A 24 11.25 -29.29 51.85
C GLU A 24 11.61 -28.03 52.65
N ALA A 25 10.62 -27.14 52.81
CA ALA A 25 10.76 -25.96 53.67
C ALA A 25 10.53 -26.39 55.13
N GLU A 26 11.62 -26.42 55.88
CA GLU A 26 11.66 -26.49 57.34
C GLU A 26 10.90 -25.28 57.92
N VAL A 27 9.69 -25.52 58.43
CA VAL A 27 8.84 -24.49 59.06
C VAL A 27 9.42 -24.16 60.43
N LEU A 28 10.32 -23.19 60.46
CA LEU A 28 10.81 -22.57 61.70
C LEU A 28 9.72 -21.61 62.21
N GLU A 29 8.98 -22.02 63.26
CA GLU A 29 8.02 -21.16 63.97
C GLU A 29 8.76 -20.05 64.73
N ASN A 30 9.15 -19.00 64.03
CA ASN A 30 9.67 -17.77 64.62
C ASN A 30 8.50 -16.89 65.07
N LYS A 31 8.16 -16.97 66.36
CA LYS A 31 7.39 -15.94 67.09
C LYS A 31 8.25 -14.67 67.24
N GLY A 32 8.33 -13.87 66.19
CA GLY A 32 9.11 -12.63 66.18
C GLY A 32 8.41 -11.52 65.42
N ASN A 33 8.02 -10.47 66.15
CA ASN A 33 7.61 -9.12 65.71
C ASN A 33 7.22 -8.94 64.24
N GLY A 34 5.92 -8.79 63.98
CA GLY A 34 5.35 -8.55 62.65
C GLY A 34 5.87 -7.31 61.91
N GLU A 35 6.58 -6.40 62.58
CA GLU A 35 7.18 -5.23 61.94
C GLU A 35 8.44 -5.54 61.12
N GLN A 36 9.20 -6.60 61.44
CA GLN A 36 10.38 -7.01 60.66
C GLN A 36 10.04 -7.82 59.40
N LEU A 37 8.87 -8.47 59.39
CA LEU A 37 8.40 -9.25 58.24
C LEU A 37 7.97 -8.35 57.08
N VAL A 38 7.45 -7.16 57.37
CA VAL A 38 7.03 -6.20 56.32
C VAL A 38 8.23 -5.67 55.55
N SER A 39 9.30 -5.25 56.24
CA SER A 39 10.51 -4.75 55.58
C SER A 39 11.23 -5.80 54.74
N LEU A 40 11.17 -7.08 55.13
CA LEU A 40 11.81 -8.15 54.37
C LEU A 40 11.05 -8.48 53.07
N VAL A 41 9.73 -8.31 53.06
CA VAL A 41 8.90 -8.49 51.85
C VAL A 41 9.07 -7.31 50.89
N ASP A 42 9.17 -6.09 51.41
CA ASP A 42 9.43 -4.89 50.60
C ASP A 42 10.80 -4.98 49.91
N ASP A 43 11.87 -5.33 50.63
CA ASP A 43 13.21 -5.51 50.05
C ASP A 43 13.23 -6.62 48.97
N LEU A 44 12.45 -7.70 49.14
CA LEU A 44 12.38 -8.80 48.18
C LEU A 44 11.60 -8.43 46.91
N VAL A 45 10.55 -7.62 47.03
CA VAL A 45 9.80 -7.08 45.89
C VAL A 45 10.65 -6.09 45.11
N GLU A 46 11.42 -5.24 45.79
CA GLU A 46 12.29 -4.25 45.16
C GLU A 46 13.48 -4.93 44.44
N GLN A 47 14.05 -5.98 45.03
CA GLN A 47 15.13 -6.77 44.42
C GLN A 47 14.65 -7.58 43.19
N ARG A 48 13.43 -8.14 43.21
CA ARG A 48 12.83 -8.79 42.03
C ARG A 48 12.52 -7.82 40.90
N SER A 49 12.12 -6.59 41.24
CA SER A 49 11.84 -5.54 40.25
C SER A 49 13.10 -5.13 39.49
N ALA A 50 14.24 -5.02 40.18
CA ALA A 50 15.52 -4.68 39.57
C ALA A 50 16.10 -5.82 38.71
N SER A 51 15.90 -7.09 39.10
CA SER A 51 16.38 -8.26 38.36
C SER A 51 15.54 -8.58 37.12
N ALA A 52 14.21 -8.40 37.20
CA ALA A 52 13.33 -8.60 36.06
C ALA A 52 13.52 -7.50 34.99
N ALA A 53 13.71 -6.24 35.40
CA ALA A 53 13.89 -5.12 34.49
C ALA A 53 15.16 -5.22 33.62
N THR A 54 16.25 -5.77 34.17
CA THR A 54 17.51 -5.96 33.42
C THR A 54 17.41 -7.09 32.40
N SER A 55 16.69 -8.17 32.73
CA SER A 55 16.44 -9.28 31.80
C SER A 55 15.60 -8.84 30.59
N VAL A 56 14.50 -8.11 30.82
CA VAL A 56 13.62 -7.63 29.74
C VAL A 56 14.35 -6.64 28.83
N ARG A 57 15.17 -5.74 29.38
CA ARG A 57 15.98 -4.80 28.59
C ARG A 57 16.98 -5.52 27.68
N SER A 58 17.60 -6.60 28.15
CA SER A 58 18.52 -7.41 27.33
C SER A 58 17.78 -8.09 26.17
N ILE A 59 16.60 -8.67 26.43
CA ILE A 59 15.77 -9.32 25.41
C ILE A 59 15.32 -8.30 24.36
N LEU A 60 14.87 -7.11 24.79
CA LEU A 60 14.47 -6.03 23.88
C LEU A 60 15.65 -5.58 23.00
N LYS A 61 16.84 -5.39 23.59
CA LYS A 61 18.03 -4.99 22.83
C LYS A 61 18.45 -6.05 21.81
N ALA A 62 18.37 -7.33 22.17
CA ALA A 62 18.63 -8.43 21.25
C ALA A 62 17.59 -8.49 20.12
N ALA A 63 16.31 -8.26 20.42
CA ALA A 63 15.24 -8.23 19.43
C ALA A 63 15.40 -7.07 18.43
N ILE A 64 15.77 -5.88 18.91
CA ILE A 64 16.04 -4.71 18.05
C ILE A 64 17.22 -5.00 17.11
N SER A 65 18.34 -5.49 17.65
CA SER A 65 19.52 -5.84 16.84
C SER A 65 19.21 -6.95 15.82
N SER A 66 18.38 -7.93 16.19
CA SER A 66 17.93 -8.97 15.26
C SER A 66 17.04 -8.40 14.14
N ALA A 67 16.19 -7.41 14.44
CA ALA A 67 15.33 -6.79 13.44
C ALA A 67 16.15 -5.98 12.43
N GLU A 68 17.15 -5.23 12.89
CA GLU A 68 18.09 -4.49 12.03
C GLU A 68 18.83 -5.43 11.07
N GLN A 69 19.35 -6.55 11.57
CA GLN A 69 20.02 -7.55 10.75
C GLN A 69 19.10 -8.15 9.67
N ILE A 70 17.81 -8.37 9.98
CA ILE A 70 16.83 -8.84 9.00
C ILE A 70 16.64 -7.79 7.90
N VAL A 71 16.48 -6.51 8.27
CA VAL A 71 16.31 -5.41 7.31
C VAL A 71 17.51 -5.33 6.36
N ASP A 72 18.73 -5.39 6.89
CA ASP A 72 19.94 -5.38 6.06
C ASP A 72 20.00 -6.59 5.12
N SER A 73 19.65 -7.79 5.61
CA SER A 73 19.63 -9.00 4.77
C SER A 73 18.59 -8.92 3.63
N VAL A 74 17.43 -8.32 3.89
CA VAL A 74 16.38 -8.11 2.89
C VAL A 74 16.82 -7.07 1.87
N LYS A 75 17.46 -5.99 2.31
CA LYS A 75 17.99 -4.94 1.42
C LYS A 75 19.04 -5.49 0.46
N ILE A 76 19.98 -6.29 0.97
CA ILE A 76 21.01 -6.95 0.14
C ILE A 76 20.36 -7.90 -0.88
N ARG A 77 19.44 -8.75 -0.43
CA ARG A 77 18.77 -9.71 -1.33
C ARG A 77 17.96 -9.01 -2.43
N ALA A 78 17.23 -7.96 -2.07
CA ALA A 78 16.45 -7.18 -3.05
C ALA A 78 17.35 -6.52 -4.10
N ALA A 79 18.52 -6.00 -3.71
CA ALA A 79 19.49 -5.44 -4.64
C ALA A 79 20.07 -6.52 -5.58
N GLU A 80 20.42 -7.69 -5.03
CA GLU A 80 20.93 -8.81 -5.82
C GLU A 80 19.88 -9.35 -6.82
N GLU A 81 18.63 -9.51 -6.38
CA GLU A 81 17.52 -9.96 -7.23
C GLU A 81 17.25 -8.97 -8.37
N ALA A 82 17.24 -7.66 -8.07
CA ALA A 82 17.11 -6.61 -9.08
C ALA A 82 18.26 -6.64 -10.11
N GLN A 83 19.51 -6.85 -9.67
CA GLN A 83 20.66 -6.98 -10.57
C GLN A 83 20.55 -8.23 -11.45
N GLN A 84 20.09 -9.36 -10.90
CA GLN A 84 19.89 -10.59 -11.68
C GLN A 84 18.78 -10.44 -12.72
N GLU A 85 17.66 -9.79 -12.38
CA GLU A 85 16.60 -9.51 -13.35
C GLU A 85 17.05 -8.56 -14.46
N ALA A 86 17.76 -7.48 -14.10
CA ALA A 86 18.32 -6.55 -15.08
C ALA A 86 19.29 -7.25 -16.05
N ALA A 87 20.21 -8.09 -15.53
CA ALA A 87 21.13 -8.87 -16.35
C ALA A 87 20.38 -9.83 -17.31
N LYS A 88 19.29 -10.44 -16.85
CA LYS A 88 18.45 -11.32 -17.67
C LYS A 88 17.77 -10.56 -18.82
N VAL A 89 17.22 -9.38 -18.57
CA VAL A 89 16.61 -8.55 -19.62
C VAL A 89 17.66 -8.12 -20.64
N ILE A 90 18.85 -7.69 -20.21
CA ILE A 90 19.95 -7.32 -21.12
C ILE A 90 20.37 -8.53 -21.98
N ALA A 91 20.49 -9.72 -21.39
CA ALA A 91 20.85 -10.93 -22.12
C ALA A 91 19.78 -11.32 -23.15
N GLU A 92 18.49 -11.21 -22.79
CA GLU A 92 17.37 -11.48 -23.70
C GLU A 92 17.33 -10.48 -24.86
N ALA A 93 17.48 -9.19 -24.58
CA ALA A 93 17.55 -8.14 -25.59
C ALA A 93 18.74 -8.34 -26.55
N LYS A 94 19.93 -8.71 -26.04
CA LYS A 94 21.10 -9.02 -26.87
C LYS A 94 20.84 -10.21 -27.79
N LYS A 95 20.23 -11.28 -27.26
CA LYS A 95 19.86 -12.47 -28.03
C LYS A 95 18.83 -12.16 -29.13
N GLU A 96 17.85 -11.30 -28.83
CA GLU A 96 16.86 -10.86 -29.80
C GLU A 96 17.49 -9.98 -30.90
N ALA A 97 18.36 -9.05 -30.53
CA ALA A 97 19.12 -8.23 -31.49
C ALA A 97 19.99 -9.07 -32.43
N GLU A 98 20.66 -10.10 -31.90
CA GLU A 98 21.45 -11.03 -32.71
C GLU A 98 20.58 -11.84 -33.68
N LYS A 99 19.39 -12.27 -33.25
CA LYS A 99 18.43 -12.98 -34.12
C LYS A 99 17.96 -12.11 -35.28
N ILE A 100 17.78 -10.81 -35.05
CA ILE A 100 17.43 -9.84 -36.11
C ILE A 100 18.63 -9.66 -37.06
N ARG A 101 19.87 -9.55 -36.54
CA ARG A 101 21.09 -9.43 -37.34
C ARG A 101 21.34 -10.67 -38.23
N GLY A 102 21.09 -11.88 -37.72
CA GLY A 102 21.29 -13.14 -38.45
C GLY A 102 20.24 -13.43 -39.53
N GLY A 103 19.14 -12.67 -39.59
CA GLY A 103 17.99 -12.89 -40.48
C GLY A 103 18.13 -12.38 -41.91
N GLY A 104 19.19 -11.64 -42.24
CA GLY A 104 19.55 -11.31 -43.63
C GLY A 104 19.27 -9.87 -44.05
N ALA A 105 20.34 -9.06 -44.04
CA ALA A 105 20.76 -8.16 -45.12
C ALA A 105 22.08 -7.49 -44.69
N PRO A 106 23.12 -7.41 -45.56
CA PRO A 106 24.32 -6.64 -45.27
C PRO A 106 23.97 -5.15 -45.33
N VAL A 107 23.61 -4.56 -44.20
CA VAL A 107 23.50 -3.11 -44.05
C VAL A 107 24.88 -2.58 -43.65
N GLN A 108 25.36 -1.59 -44.40
CA GLN A 108 26.68 -0.97 -44.29
C GLN A 108 27.06 -0.64 -42.83
N GLU A 109 28.17 -1.22 -42.36
CA GLU A 109 28.69 -1.20 -41.00
C GLU A 109 29.32 0.14 -40.53
N GLU A 110 29.23 1.23 -41.29
CA GLU A 110 30.14 2.38 -41.07
C GLU A 110 29.60 3.53 -40.20
N THR A 111 28.39 3.46 -39.62
CA THR A 111 27.80 4.62 -38.90
C THR A 111 27.27 4.37 -37.49
N THR A 112 27.26 3.14 -36.98
CA THR A 112 26.66 2.83 -35.66
C THR A 112 27.66 2.58 -34.54
N GLU A 113 28.96 2.42 -34.83
CA GLU A 113 29.97 2.25 -33.78
C GLU A 113 30.16 3.53 -32.93
N ASN A 114 29.87 4.72 -33.48
CA ASN A 114 29.93 5.98 -32.73
C ASN A 114 28.77 6.20 -31.72
N ILE A 115 27.69 5.43 -31.76
CA ILE A 115 26.54 5.62 -30.86
C ILE A 115 26.64 4.72 -29.62
N ILE A 116 27.34 3.58 -29.71
CA ILE A 116 27.47 2.64 -28.59
C ILE A 116 28.51 3.12 -27.58
N SER A 117 29.60 3.77 -28.02
CA SER A 117 30.59 4.35 -27.10
C SER A 117 30.06 5.53 -26.26
N ALA A 118 29.05 6.26 -26.75
CA ALA A 118 28.49 7.40 -26.01
C ALA A 118 27.53 7.01 -24.87
N VAL A 119 27.04 5.76 -24.83
CA VAL A 119 26.14 5.27 -23.77
C VAL A 119 26.92 4.56 -22.64
N GLU A 120 28.07 3.98 -22.95
CA GLU A 120 28.94 3.32 -21.96
C GLU A 120 29.73 4.36 -21.11
N GLU A 121 30.07 5.52 -21.67
CA GLU A 121 30.78 6.60 -20.95
C GLU A 121 29.86 7.37 -19.96
N VAL A 122 28.54 7.41 -20.18
CA VAL A 122 27.59 8.10 -19.27
C VAL A 122 27.20 7.25 -18.05
N ALA A 123 27.51 5.94 -18.07
CA ALA A 123 27.20 5.03 -16.97
C ALA A 123 28.31 4.92 -15.92
N GLU A 124 29.55 5.30 -16.23
CA GLU A 124 30.67 5.25 -15.26
C GLU A 124 30.85 6.57 -14.48
N GLU A 125 30.35 7.71 -14.95
CA GLU A 125 30.57 9.02 -14.30
C GLU A 125 29.45 9.48 -13.32
N GLN A 126 28.56 8.59 -12.87
CA GLN A 126 27.56 8.88 -11.83
C GLN A 126 27.58 7.93 -10.63
N ILE A 127 28.71 7.23 -10.40
CA ILE A 127 28.87 6.31 -9.26
C ILE A 127 29.74 6.91 -8.13
N GLU A 128 30.29 8.12 -8.28
CA GLU A 128 31.01 8.84 -7.22
C GLU A 128 30.29 10.13 -6.78
N GLU A 129 29.08 10.02 -6.24
CA GLU A 129 28.53 10.83 -5.13
C GLU A 129 27.01 10.60 -5.06
N PRO A 130 26.53 9.84 -4.05
CA PRO A 130 25.78 10.53 -3.00
C PRO A 130 25.83 9.78 -1.66
N ALA A 131 26.65 10.24 -0.72
CA ALA A 131 26.69 9.62 0.62
C ALA A 131 26.57 10.60 1.80
N GLN A 132 26.32 11.90 1.60
CA GLN A 132 26.34 12.85 2.73
C GLN A 132 25.19 13.85 2.85
N ALA A 133 24.13 13.79 2.03
CA ALA A 133 23.10 14.83 2.05
C ALA A 133 21.71 14.42 2.59
N GLN A 134 21.53 13.22 3.16
CA GLN A 134 20.20 12.78 3.64
C GLN A 134 20.15 12.21 5.07
N GLU A 135 21.19 12.41 5.88
CA GLU A 135 21.18 12.02 7.30
C GLU A 135 20.84 13.19 8.25
N GLU A 136 20.52 14.39 7.72
CA GLU A 136 20.22 15.60 8.51
C GLU A 136 18.77 16.10 8.33
N VAL A 137 17.78 15.20 8.29
CA VAL A 137 16.36 15.64 8.41
C VAL A 137 15.52 14.76 9.35
N VAL A 138 16.07 13.67 9.90
CA VAL A 138 15.34 12.79 10.84
C VAL A 138 15.70 13.08 12.31
N ALA A 139 16.71 13.91 12.58
CA ALA A 139 17.14 14.26 13.94
C ALA A 139 16.46 15.50 14.57
N ARG A 140 15.28 15.92 14.06
CA ARG A 140 14.56 17.11 14.59
C ARG A 140 13.08 16.91 14.96
N GLN A 141 12.62 15.67 15.09
CA GLN A 141 11.23 15.37 15.53
C GLN A 141 11.11 14.47 16.77
N GLU A 142 12.15 14.35 17.61
CA GLU A 142 12.08 13.65 18.90
C GLU A 142 12.15 14.57 20.13
N ALA A 143 11.91 15.87 19.97
CA ALA A 143 12.01 16.82 21.07
C ALA A 143 10.80 17.77 21.16
N GLU A 144 9.56 17.28 21.08
CA GLU A 144 8.44 18.02 21.68
C GLU A 144 7.20 17.15 21.88
N THR A 145 6.72 17.11 23.12
CA THR A 145 5.42 16.59 23.61
C THR A 145 5.27 15.07 23.51
N VAL A 146 5.10 14.32 24.60
CA VAL A 146 3.88 14.29 25.41
C VAL A 146 4.23 13.95 26.86
N GLN A 147 3.90 14.86 27.76
CA GLN A 147 3.77 14.58 29.18
C GLN A 147 2.59 13.64 29.36
N LEU A 148 2.82 12.48 29.97
CA LEU A 148 1.78 11.66 30.59
C LEU A 148 1.32 12.35 31.87
N PRO A 149 0.02 12.65 32.04
CA PRO A 149 -0.58 12.65 33.36
C PRO A 149 -1.21 11.28 33.63
N ASP A 150 -0.72 10.64 34.69
CA ASP A 150 -1.49 9.73 35.53
C ASP A 150 -2.82 10.41 35.91
N GLU A 151 -3.96 9.85 35.52
CA GLU A 151 -5.19 10.07 36.26
C GLU A 151 -6.11 8.84 36.21
N THR A 152 -6.06 8.10 37.31
CA THR A 152 -7.05 7.17 37.82
C THR A 152 -8.42 7.85 37.92
N THR A 153 -9.47 7.29 37.31
CA THR A 153 -10.83 7.38 37.88
C THR A 153 -11.72 6.23 37.45
N GLU A 154 -12.17 5.47 38.44
CA GLU A 154 -13.32 4.59 38.39
C GLU A 154 -14.63 5.42 38.33
N GLN A 155 -15.56 5.07 37.44
CA GLN A 155 -17.03 5.26 37.56
C GLN A 155 -17.69 4.63 36.31
N ALA A 156 -18.36 3.47 36.39
CA ALA A 156 -19.67 3.20 37.00
C ALA A 156 -20.86 3.82 36.23
N VAL A 157 -21.64 2.94 35.57
CA VAL A 157 -23.11 3.02 35.33
C VAL A 157 -23.54 4.15 34.36
N GLU A 158 -24.36 3.99 33.31
CA GLU A 158 -25.71 3.43 33.26
C GLU A 158 -26.18 3.24 31.81
N GLU A 159 -26.94 2.18 31.64
CA GLU A 159 -27.83 1.81 30.55
C GLU A 159 -28.92 2.87 30.29
N THR A 160 -29.06 3.37 29.05
CA THR A 160 -30.35 3.90 28.58
C THR A 160 -30.61 3.59 27.10
N VAL A 161 -31.85 3.15 26.90
CA VAL A 161 -32.55 2.57 25.75
C VAL A 161 -33.03 3.67 24.76
N PRO A 162 -33.28 3.36 23.47
CA PRO A 162 -33.50 4.34 22.41
C PRO A 162 -34.95 4.85 22.36
N GLN A 163 -35.14 6.08 21.86
CA GLN A 163 -36.46 6.62 21.55
C GLN A 163 -36.57 7.10 20.10
N ASP A 164 -37.49 6.44 19.41
CA ASP A 164 -38.22 6.85 18.22
C ASP A 164 -38.59 8.34 18.19
N LYS A 165 -38.53 8.93 16.98
CA LYS A 165 -39.60 9.76 16.40
C LYS A 165 -39.32 10.12 14.94
N GLU A 166 -40.05 9.45 14.06
CA GLU A 166 -40.41 9.85 12.69
C GLU A 166 -41.73 10.68 12.73
N PRO A 167 -42.32 11.12 11.60
CA PRO A 167 -41.98 12.22 10.68
C PRO A 167 -42.95 13.42 10.80
N ALA A 168 -42.60 14.55 10.18
CA ALA A 168 -43.59 15.56 9.80
C ALA A 168 -43.31 16.09 8.38
N ALA A 169 -44.28 15.87 7.51
CA ALA A 169 -44.35 16.30 6.12
C ALA A 169 -44.72 17.78 6.02
N VAL A 170 -44.08 18.53 5.11
CA VAL A 170 -44.62 19.77 4.53
C VAL A 170 -44.01 20.01 3.13
N GLU A 171 -44.74 19.68 2.06
CA GLU A 171 -44.85 20.52 0.85
C GLU A 171 -45.72 21.75 1.19
N PRO A 172 -45.75 22.91 0.48
CA PRO A 172 -45.53 23.09 -0.97
C PRO A 172 -44.86 24.42 -1.38
N VAL A 173 -44.82 24.68 -2.70
CA VAL A 173 -45.28 25.91 -3.40
C VAL A 173 -44.34 26.28 -4.55
N ALA A 174 -44.93 26.24 -5.74
CA ALA A 174 -44.40 26.70 -7.01
C ALA A 174 -44.21 28.22 -7.03
N GLU A 175 -43.15 28.70 -7.70
CA GLU A 175 -43.29 29.92 -8.51
C GLU A 175 -42.34 29.89 -9.72
N GLU A 176 -43.01 30.03 -10.85
CA GLU A 176 -42.60 30.14 -12.24
C GLU A 176 -41.83 31.46 -12.50
N ARG A 177 -40.77 31.41 -13.34
CA ARG A 177 -40.38 32.47 -14.31
C ARG A 177 -39.12 32.11 -15.09
N GLU A 178 -39.31 31.72 -16.35
CA GLU A 178 -38.49 32.20 -17.48
C GLU A 178 -39.14 33.51 -18.02
N PRO A 179 -38.61 34.29 -18.99
CA PRO A 179 -37.50 34.02 -19.92
C PRO A 179 -36.57 35.23 -20.30
N GLU A 180 -35.68 34.95 -21.25
CA GLU A 180 -35.12 35.83 -22.32
C GLU A 180 -33.73 36.53 -22.19
N LYS A 181 -32.79 35.93 -22.93
CA LYS A 181 -32.02 36.44 -24.10
C LYS A 181 -30.84 37.43 -23.97
N ALA A 182 -29.78 36.96 -24.62
CA ALA A 182 -28.84 37.64 -25.54
C ALA A 182 -27.71 38.49 -24.94
N ALA A 183 -26.46 38.05 -25.14
CA ALA A 183 -25.63 38.51 -26.27
C ALA A 183 -24.16 38.05 -26.13
N GLN A 184 -23.72 37.36 -27.17
CA GLN A 184 -22.37 37.19 -27.73
C GLN A 184 -21.20 37.92 -27.05
N LYS A 185 -20.13 37.15 -26.82
CA LYS A 185 -18.76 37.61 -27.11
C LYS A 185 -17.90 36.43 -27.57
N GLU A 186 -17.69 36.35 -28.88
CA GLU A 186 -16.56 35.65 -29.50
C GLU A 186 -15.29 36.46 -29.21
N GLU A 187 -14.22 35.83 -28.74
CA GLU A 187 -13.07 35.42 -29.56
C GLU A 187 -11.90 35.01 -28.65
N LYS A 188 -11.41 33.79 -28.89
CA LYS A 188 -9.98 33.46 -29.02
C LYS A 188 -9.10 33.44 -27.77
N ALA A 189 -8.98 32.24 -27.19
CA ALA A 189 -7.68 31.71 -26.81
C ALA A 189 -7.68 30.19 -27.01
N GLU A 190 -6.86 29.79 -27.95
CA GLU A 190 -6.62 28.44 -28.43
C GLU A 190 -6.00 27.58 -27.32
N LYS A 191 -6.80 26.73 -26.67
CA LYS A 191 -6.32 25.53 -26.00
C LYS A 191 -7.20 24.38 -26.43
N LYS A 192 -6.62 23.53 -27.26
CA LYS A 192 -7.19 22.28 -27.74
C LYS A 192 -7.25 21.29 -26.58
N GLU A 193 -8.12 21.54 -25.62
CA GLU A 193 -8.57 20.54 -24.68
C GLU A 193 -9.48 19.59 -25.47
N LEU A 194 -8.98 18.38 -25.69
CA LEU A 194 -9.78 17.30 -26.25
C LEU A 194 -10.84 16.96 -25.19
N GLU A 195 -11.97 17.65 -25.25
CA GLU A 195 -13.19 17.26 -24.56
C GLU A 195 -13.67 15.97 -25.23
N ILE A 196 -13.19 14.84 -24.69
CA ILE A 196 -13.62 13.51 -25.10
C ILE A 196 -15.07 13.38 -24.66
N VAL A 197 -15.98 13.67 -25.59
CA VAL A 197 -17.41 13.45 -25.42
C VAL A 197 -17.63 11.94 -25.29
N ALA A 198 -17.63 11.45 -24.04
CA ALA A 198 -18.04 10.10 -23.73
C ALA A 198 -19.50 9.94 -24.20
N THR A 199 -19.70 9.23 -25.30
CA THR A 199 -21.02 8.92 -25.84
C THR A 199 -21.78 8.10 -24.79
N LYS A 200 -23.00 8.56 -24.45
CA LYS A 200 -23.89 7.95 -23.43
C LYS A 200 -24.15 6.44 -23.60
N GLU A 201 -23.74 5.83 -24.71
CA GLU A 201 -23.89 4.40 -24.98
C GLU A 201 -22.86 3.54 -24.24
N GLU A 202 -21.65 4.05 -23.96
CA GLU A 202 -20.58 3.22 -23.38
C GLU A 202 -20.80 2.96 -21.88
N SER A 203 -21.50 3.87 -21.20
CA SER A 203 -21.82 3.77 -19.76
C SER A 203 -22.81 2.65 -19.41
N GLN A 204 -23.44 2.02 -20.41
CA GLN A 204 -24.32 0.86 -20.21
C GLN A 204 -23.70 -0.47 -20.65
N SER A 205 -22.52 -0.44 -21.28
CA SER A 205 -21.90 -1.69 -21.74
C SER A 205 -21.37 -2.49 -20.54
N PRO A 206 -21.68 -3.80 -20.43
CA PRO A 206 -21.13 -4.64 -19.38
C PRO A 206 -19.62 -4.84 -19.61
N TYR A 207 -18.86 -4.74 -18.52
CA TYR A 207 -17.42 -5.01 -18.50
C TYR A 207 -17.19 -6.47 -18.09
N THR A 208 -16.25 -7.14 -18.76
CA THR A 208 -15.84 -8.53 -18.48
C THR A 208 -14.33 -8.64 -18.52
N GLY A 209 -13.75 -9.51 -17.69
CA GLY A 209 -12.30 -9.75 -17.66
C GLY A 209 -11.54 -8.69 -16.86
N GLU A 210 -10.33 -8.35 -17.31
CA GLU A 210 -9.47 -7.41 -16.61
C GLU A 210 -9.83 -5.95 -16.94
N VAL A 211 -10.01 -5.15 -15.89
CA VAL A 211 -10.32 -3.73 -15.95
C VAL A 211 -9.32 -2.98 -15.07
N GLU A 212 -8.76 -1.91 -15.60
CA GLU A 212 -7.86 -1.00 -14.89
C GLU A 212 -8.63 0.25 -14.47
N LEU A 213 -8.76 0.46 -13.17
CA LEU A 213 -9.35 1.65 -12.58
C LEU A 213 -8.24 2.65 -12.27
N ILE A 214 -8.26 3.81 -12.89
CA ILE A 214 -7.28 4.86 -12.69
C ILE A 214 -7.92 5.93 -11.81
N VAL A 215 -7.29 6.21 -10.68
CA VAL A 215 -7.73 7.14 -9.66
C VAL A 215 -6.85 8.38 -9.76
N GLU A 216 -7.39 9.47 -10.30
CA GLU A 216 -6.68 10.72 -10.59
C GLU A 216 -6.50 11.60 -9.34
N VAL A 217 -5.53 12.52 -9.39
CA VAL A 217 -5.20 13.46 -8.30
C VAL A 217 -5.77 14.84 -8.63
N PRO A 218 -6.33 15.60 -7.66
CA PRO A 218 -6.46 15.29 -6.23
C PRO A 218 -7.59 14.30 -5.93
N VAL A 219 -7.39 13.49 -4.89
CA VAL A 219 -8.32 12.44 -4.49
C VAL A 219 -8.75 12.58 -3.05
N GLU A 220 -10.05 12.43 -2.80
CA GLU A 220 -10.61 12.49 -1.45
C GLU A 220 -10.46 11.11 -0.75
N PRO A 221 -9.90 11.05 0.48
CA PRO A 221 -9.74 9.77 1.19
C PRO A 221 -11.03 9.00 1.41
N THR A 222 -12.15 9.72 1.59
CA THR A 222 -13.51 9.19 1.71
C THR A 222 -13.94 8.45 0.46
N MET A 223 -13.67 9.02 -0.72
CA MET A 223 -13.97 8.42 -2.02
C MET A 223 -13.17 7.12 -2.24
N VAL A 224 -11.87 7.13 -1.92
CA VAL A 224 -11.01 5.94 -2.04
C VAL A 224 -11.49 4.83 -1.11
N SER A 225 -11.84 5.17 0.13
CA SER A 225 -12.36 4.20 1.11
C SER A 225 -13.68 3.56 0.64
N LYS A 226 -14.61 4.36 0.11
CA LYS A 226 -15.86 3.87 -0.49
C LYS A 226 -15.60 2.94 -1.68
N LEU A 227 -14.65 3.30 -2.55
CA LEU A 227 -14.25 2.49 -3.71
C LEU A 227 -13.70 1.12 -3.26
N TYR A 228 -12.74 1.11 -2.33
CA TYR A 228 -12.16 -0.13 -1.81
C TYR A 228 -13.20 -1.02 -1.13
N ASN A 229 -14.07 -0.43 -0.30
CA ASN A 229 -15.14 -1.18 0.37
C ASN A 229 -16.09 -1.82 -0.65
N TYR A 230 -16.49 -1.09 -1.69
CA TYR A 230 -17.32 -1.63 -2.76
C TYR A 230 -16.62 -2.79 -3.49
N LEU A 231 -15.35 -2.62 -3.88
CA LEU A 231 -14.60 -3.66 -4.57
C LEU A 231 -14.37 -4.91 -3.70
N GLN A 232 -14.18 -4.75 -2.38
CA GLN A 232 -14.00 -5.86 -1.45
C GLN A 232 -15.30 -6.61 -1.14
N THR A 233 -16.44 -5.91 -1.08
CA THR A 233 -17.74 -6.51 -0.75
C THR A 233 -18.41 -7.17 -1.96
N THR A 234 -17.95 -6.87 -3.18
CA THR A 234 -18.48 -7.46 -4.40
C THR A 234 -17.76 -8.76 -4.73
N ALA A 235 -18.40 -9.90 -4.44
CA ALA A 235 -17.80 -11.23 -4.61
C ALA A 235 -17.36 -11.58 -6.04
N GLU A 236 -17.83 -10.83 -7.03
CA GLU A 236 -17.56 -11.01 -8.46
C GLU A 236 -16.31 -10.26 -8.93
N VAL A 237 -15.70 -9.47 -8.05
CA VAL A 237 -14.51 -8.66 -8.29
C VAL A 237 -13.32 -9.29 -7.58
N LYS A 238 -12.22 -9.49 -8.31
CA LYS A 238 -10.94 -9.96 -7.76
C LYS A 238 -9.88 -8.89 -7.94
N PHE A 239 -9.17 -8.57 -6.86
CA PHE A 239 -8.01 -7.69 -6.94
C PHE A 239 -6.84 -8.43 -7.60
N VAL A 240 -6.33 -7.87 -8.70
CA VAL A 240 -5.13 -8.39 -9.38
C VAL A 240 -3.90 -7.68 -8.86
N ARG A 241 -3.91 -6.34 -8.93
CA ARG A 241 -2.80 -5.50 -8.46
C ARG A 241 -3.27 -4.08 -8.19
N THR A 242 -2.56 -3.40 -7.30
CA THR A 242 -2.65 -1.96 -7.10
C THR A 242 -1.27 -1.37 -7.32
N VAL A 243 -1.19 -0.31 -8.10
CA VAL A 243 0.05 0.43 -8.40
C VAL A 243 -0.17 1.92 -8.13
N GLY A 244 0.91 2.63 -7.78
CA GLY A 244 0.90 4.08 -7.59
C GLY A 244 0.75 4.51 -6.14
N SER A 245 0.43 5.80 -5.95
CA SER A 245 0.34 6.46 -4.64
C SER A 245 -0.79 7.47 -4.66
N TRP A 246 -1.45 7.69 -3.53
CA TRP A 246 -2.57 8.65 -3.42
C TRP A 246 -2.21 10.07 -3.89
N ASN A 247 -0.95 10.47 -3.76
CA ASN A 247 -0.50 11.81 -4.15
C ASN A 247 -0.04 11.93 -5.62
N LYS A 248 0.12 10.79 -6.32
CA LYS A 248 0.63 10.74 -7.70
C LYS A 248 -0.32 10.04 -8.67
N GLY A 249 -1.47 9.61 -8.17
CA GLY A 249 -2.42 8.77 -8.89
C GLY A 249 -2.19 7.30 -8.55
N SER A 250 -3.26 6.54 -8.53
CA SER A 250 -3.23 5.09 -8.30
C SER A 250 -3.97 4.38 -9.40
N SER A 251 -3.43 3.25 -9.88
CA SER A 251 -4.15 2.33 -10.75
C SER A 251 -4.45 1.03 -10.02
N ILE A 252 -5.70 0.60 -10.07
CA ILE A 252 -6.18 -0.63 -9.46
C ILE A 252 -6.64 -1.55 -10.59
N THR A 253 -5.91 -2.62 -10.84
CA THR A 253 -6.33 -3.65 -11.80
C THR A 253 -7.20 -4.67 -11.09
N ILE A 254 -8.41 -4.85 -11.59
CA ILE A 254 -9.38 -5.84 -11.11
C ILE A 254 -9.75 -6.82 -12.22
N ALA A 255 -10.04 -8.06 -11.84
CA ALA A 255 -10.58 -9.08 -12.72
C ALA A 255 -12.05 -9.32 -12.35
N LEU A 256 -12.92 -9.27 -13.35
CA LEU A 256 -14.35 -9.51 -13.21
C LEU A 256 -14.69 -10.92 -13.66
N ASP A 257 -15.28 -11.71 -12.77
CA ASP A 257 -15.74 -13.06 -13.08
C ASP A 257 -17.04 -13.06 -13.90
N LYS A 258 -17.87 -12.01 -13.74
CA LYS A 258 -19.15 -11.83 -14.43
C LYS A 258 -19.24 -10.46 -15.10
N PRO A 259 -20.06 -10.32 -16.17
CA PRO A 259 -20.33 -9.03 -16.78
C PRO A 259 -21.01 -8.06 -15.80
N ILE A 260 -20.35 -6.94 -15.48
CA ILE A 260 -20.89 -5.91 -14.58
C ILE A 260 -20.89 -4.54 -15.29
N PRO A 261 -21.97 -3.74 -15.21
CA PRO A 261 -21.99 -2.37 -15.71
C PRO A 261 -21.20 -1.43 -14.76
N LEU A 262 -19.87 -1.62 -14.70
CA LEU A 262 -19.00 -0.99 -13.71
C LEU A 262 -19.17 0.52 -13.64
N VAL A 263 -19.24 1.22 -14.77
CA VAL A 263 -19.36 2.69 -14.82
C VAL A 263 -20.63 3.15 -14.09
N SER A 264 -21.77 2.51 -14.36
CA SER A 264 -23.05 2.86 -13.71
C SER A 264 -23.03 2.55 -12.22
N VAL A 265 -22.46 1.41 -11.82
CA VAL A 265 -22.41 1.04 -10.40
C VAL A 265 -21.44 1.94 -9.63
N LEU A 266 -20.26 2.22 -10.17
CA LEU A 266 -19.29 3.11 -9.56
C LEU A 266 -19.84 4.53 -9.44
N ALA A 267 -20.49 5.06 -10.47
CA ALA A 267 -21.14 6.37 -10.41
C ALA A 267 -22.26 6.42 -9.34
N SER A 268 -22.99 5.32 -9.13
CA SER A 268 -24.00 5.25 -8.07
C SER A 268 -23.40 5.18 -6.66
N LYS A 269 -22.26 4.50 -6.48
CA LYS A 269 -21.59 4.35 -5.18
C LYS A 269 -20.70 5.53 -4.81
N LEU A 270 -20.21 6.26 -5.80
CA LEU A 270 -19.28 7.38 -5.66
C LEU A 270 -19.88 8.64 -6.29
N PRO A 271 -20.89 9.27 -5.65
CA PRO A 271 -21.52 10.47 -6.20
C PRO A 271 -20.59 11.70 -6.27
N GLU A 272 -19.50 11.69 -5.50
CA GLU A 272 -18.44 12.71 -5.48
C GLU A 272 -17.45 12.55 -6.65
N ALA A 273 -17.45 11.39 -7.30
CA ALA A 273 -16.51 11.06 -8.38
C ALA A 273 -17.14 11.30 -9.76
N ASN A 274 -16.31 11.74 -10.69
CA ASN A 274 -16.56 11.64 -12.13
C ASN A 274 -15.94 10.33 -12.64
N VAL A 275 -16.78 9.45 -13.18
CA VAL A 275 -16.36 8.14 -13.69
C VAL A 275 -16.48 8.15 -15.20
N VAL A 276 -15.34 8.12 -15.90
CA VAL A 276 -15.27 8.23 -17.36
C VAL A 276 -14.60 6.97 -17.92
N PRO A 277 -15.27 6.21 -18.82
CA PRO A 277 -14.61 5.12 -19.51
C PRO A 277 -13.52 5.67 -20.44
N GLU A 278 -12.33 5.09 -20.38
CA GLU A 278 -11.25 5.45 -21.29
C GLU A 278 -11.14 4.39 -22.38
N GLN A 279 -11.25 4.83 -23.62
CA GLN A 279 -11.13 3.97 -24.77
C GLN A 279 -9.67 3.50 -24.90
N PRO A 280 -9.41 2.19 -25.05
CA PRO A 280 -8.05 1.68 -25.11
C PRO A 280 -7.29 2.30 -26.29
N VAL A 281 -6.31 3.14 -25.98
CA VAL A 281 -5.47 3.83 -26.97
C VAL A 281 -4.38 2.87 -27.44
N GLY A 282 -4.76 1.85 -28.22
CA GLY A 282 -3.83 0.83 -28.69
C GLY A 282 -4.34 0.11 -29.94
N SER A 283 -3.91 0.57 -31.11
CA SER A 283 -4.20 -0.03 -32.42
C SER A 283 -3.41 -1.32 -32.71
N GLY A 284 -2.71 -1.88 -31.73
CA GLY A 284 -1.97 -3.13 -31.86
C GLY A 284 -2.81 -4.32 -31.41
N HIS A 285 -2.93 -5.34 -32.25
CA HIS A 285 -3.56 -6.64 -31.95
C HIS A 285 -2.76 -7.44 -30.89
N VAL A 286 -2.46 -6.85 -29.74
CA VAL A 286 -1.88 -7.57 -28.60
C VAL A 286 -3.04 -8.22 -27.84
N LYS A 287 -2.94 -9.54 -27.68
CA LYS A 287 -3.93 -10.38 -27.01
C LYS A 287 -4.08 -9.94 -25.55
N GLY A 288 -5.12 -9.16 -25.25
CA GLY A 288 -5.44 -8.70 -23.90
C GLY A 288 -5.62 -7.19 -23.82
N VAL A 289 -6.65 -6.65 -24.48
CA VAL A 289 -7.02 -5.23 -24.33
C VAL A 289 -7.66 -5.04 -22.96
N VAL A 290 -6.87 -4.61 -21.99
CA VAL A 290 -7.36 -4.21 -20.67
C VAL A 290 -8.17 -2.92 -20.84
N ARG A 291 -9.43 -2.94 -20.40
CA ARG A 291 -10.28 -1.74 -20.45
C ARG A 291 -9.92 -0.81 -19.31
N ARG A 292 -9.98 0.50 -19.55
CA ARG A 292 -9.63 1.53 -18.56
C ARG A 292 -10.84 2.34 -18.15
N ILE A 293 -10.90 2.72 -16.87
CA ILE A 293 -11.91 3.62 -16.33
C ILE A 293 -11.19 4.67 -15.48
N ASN A 294 -11.33 5.93 -15.85
CA ASN A 294 -10.80 7.06 -15.09
C ASN A 294 -11.83 7.49 -14.04
N ILE A 295 -11.35 7.68 -12.81
CA ILE A 295 -12.11 8.10 -11.64
C ILE A 295 -11.42 9.37 -11.12
N SER A 296 -12.08 10.51 -11.29
CA SER A 296 -11.56 11.81 -10.86
C SER A 296 -12.55 12.51 -9.94
N LEU A 297 -12.09 13.48 -9.16
CA LEU A 297 -12.97 14.27 -8.30
C LEU A 297 -13.88 15.15 -9.18
N LYS A 298 -15.18 15.18 -8.88
CA LYS A 298 -16.10 16.06 -9.59
C LYS A 298 -15.80 17.51 -9.21
N ASN A 299 -15.46 18.35 -10.20
CA ASN A 299 -15.31 19.80 -9.99
C ASN A 299 -16.64 20.37 -9.45
N LYS A 300 -16.60 20.94 -8.24
CA LYS A 300 -17.74 21.61 -7.60
C LYS A 300 -17.96 23.00 -8.19
#